data_AF-A0A9E6ARA5-F1
#
_entry.id   AF-A0A9E6ARA5-F1
#
_cell.length_a   1.000
_cell.length_b   1.000
_cell.length_c   1.000
_cell.angle_alpha   90.00
_cell.angle_beta   90.00
_cell.angle_gamma   90.00
#
_symmetry.space_group_name_H-M   'P 1'
#
loop_
_entity.id
_entity.type
_entity.pdbx_description
1 polymer ?
#
loop_
_entity_poly.entity_id
_entity_poly.type
_entity_poly.pdbx_seq_one_letter_code
_entity_poly.pdbx_strand_id
1 'polypeptide(L)' 'MSDNVEVFEALKQLILDEILKTELNGFWHPMYGGLVFELEEGNRKTSIGGVFISRNHVSFEFSNGYLLKDDDKILEGGGK' A
#
# COMPACT_ATOMS: atom_id res chain seq x y z
N MET A 1 13.77 4.87 -14.36
CA MET A 1 13.68 3.61 -13.60
C MET A 1 14.40 3.72 -12.27
N SER A 2 15.57 4.37 -12.18
CA SER A 2 16.22 4.67 -10.88
C SER A 2 15.28 5.42 -9.93
N ASP A 3 14.63 6.47 -10.41
CA ASP A 3 13.89 7.39 -9.54
C ASP A 3 12.64 6.74 -8.93
N ASN A 4 11.89 5.96 -9.72
CA ASN A 4 10.73 5.21 -9.20
C ASN A 4 11.15 4.12 -8.23
N VAL A 5 12.33 3.52 -8.41
CA VAL A 5 12.87 2.53 -7.46
C VAL A 5 13.22 3.22 -6.15
N GLU A 6 13.89 4.37 -6.19
CA GLU A 6 14.20 5.16 -5.00
C GLU A 6 12.93 5.58 -4.25
N VAL A 7 11.92 6.10 -4.96
CA VAL A 7 10.62 6.48 -4.38
C VAL A 7 9.91 5.27 -3.78
N PHE A 8 9.88 4.13 -4.49
CA PHE A 8 9.26 2.90 -4.01
C PHE A 8 9.93 2.40 -2.73
N GLU A 9 11.26 2.37 -2.69
CA GLU A 9 12.02 1.92 -1.52
C GLU A 9 11.80 2.84 -0.32
N ALA A 10 11.79 4.16 -0.53
CA ALA A 10 11.51 5.14 0.52
C ALA A 10 10.07 5.01 1.05
N LEU A 11 9.09 4.88 0.16
CA LEU A 11 7.68 4.74 0.54
C LEU A 11 7.42 3.42 1.27
N LYS A 12 8.01 2.32 0.77
CA LYS A 12 8.00 1.02 1.44
C LYS A 12 8.51 1.13 2.87
N GLN A 13 9.68 1.74 3.07
CA GLN A 13 10.27 1.85 4.40
C GLN A 13 9.37 2.65 5.34
N LEU A 14 8.82 3.79 4.88
CA LEU A 14 7.92 4.62 5.68
C LEU A 14 6.67 3.84 6.12
N ILE A 15 6.05 3.09 5.21
CA ILE A 15 4.86 2.28 5.54
C ILE A 15 5.20 1.20 6.58
N LEU A 16 6.33 0.49 6.40
CA LEU A 16 6.76 -0.55 7.34
C LEU A 16 7.05 0.03 8.73
N ASP A 17 7.70 1.19 8.80
CA ASP A 17 7.98 1.89 10.06
C ASP A 17 6.68 2.27 10.80
N GLU A 18 5.64 2.70 10.08
CA GLU A 18 4.34 2.98 10.68
C GLU A 18 3.61 1.72 11.14
N ILE A 19 3.64 0.64 10.36
CA ILE A 19 3.04 -0.66 10.76
C ILE A 19 3.69 -1.16 12.06
N LEU A 20 5.01 -1.06 12.18
CA LEU A 20 5.77 -1.47 13.36
C LEU A 20 5.41 -0.66 14.64
N LYS A 21 4.82 0.53 14.49
CA LYS A 21 4.34 1.33 15.62
C LYS A 21 2.92 0.94 16.08
N THR A 22 2.21 0.16 15.27
CA THR A 22 0.86 -0.28 15.61
C THR A 22 0.91 -1.52 16.51
N GLU A 23 -0.14 -1.72 17.32
CA GLU A 23 -0.34 -3.00 18.04
C GLU A 23 -0.96 -4.08 17.13
N LEU A 24 -1.18 -3.77 15.85
CA LEU A 24 -1.69 -4.72 14.88
C LEU A 24 -0.55 -5.62 14.43
N ASN A 25 -0.76 -6.93 14.46
CA ASN A 25 0.12 -7.90 13.82
C ASN A 25 -0.10 -7.89 12.29
N GLY A 26 -0.09 -6.68 11.70
CA GLY A 26 -0.23 -6.48 10.26
C GLY A 26 0.88 -7.23 9.54
N PHE A 27 0.50 -8.05 8.59
CA PHE A 27 1.41 -8.82 7.77
C PHE A 27 1.57 -8.16 6.40
N TRP A 28 2.77 -8.28 5.84
CA TRP A 28 3.05 -7.85 4.48
C TRP A 28 3.77 -8.95 3.72
N HIS A 29 3.48 -9.07 2.43
CA HIS A 29 4.21 -10.01 1.57
C HIS A 29 4.51 -9.42 0.19
N PRO A 30 5.65 -9.80 -0.43
CA PRO A 30 5.96 -9.40 -1.79
C PRO A 30 5.01 -10.03 -2.79
N MET A 31 4.33 -9.20 -3.58
CA MET A 31 3.43 -9.65 -4.63
C MET A 31 3.33 -8.62 -5.75
N TYR A 32 3.17 -9.08 -7.00
CA TYR A 32 2.98 -8.22 -8.18
C TYR A 32 4.06 -7.15 -8.41
N GLY A 33 5.30 -7.42 -7.96
CA GLY A 33 6.39 -6.44 -8.03
C GLY A 33 6.32 -5.35 -6.95
N GLY A 34 5.46 -5.51 -5.94
CA GLY A 34 5.30 -4.59 -4.82
C GLY A 34 5.11 -5.34 -3.50
N LEU A 35 4.41 -4.70 -2.56
CA LEU A 35 3.99 -5.27 -1.28
C LEU A 35 2.48 -5.18 -1.13
N VAL A 36 1.89 -6.25 -0.61
CA VAL A 36 0.49 -6.28 -0.18
C VAL A 36 0.45 -6.33 1.34
N PHE A 37 -0.52 -5.62 1.92
CA PHE A 37 -0.74 -5.53 3.36
C PHE A 37 -2.03 -6.25 3.75
N GLU A 38 -1.96 -7.11 4.78
CA GLU A 38 -3.05 -7.93 5.30
C GLU A 38 -3.13 -7.77 6.84
N LEU A 39 -4.34 -7.74 7.41
CA LEU A 39 -4.50 -7.68 8.88
C LEU A 39 -4.31 -9.04 9.55
N GLU A 40 -4.52 -10.12 8.80
CA GLU A 40 -4.28 -11.49 9.23
C GLU A 40 -3.32 -12.17 8.24
N GLU A 41 -2.24 -12.75 8.75
CA GLU A 41 -1.21 -13.41 7.94
C GLU A 41 -1.79 -14.47 6.99
N GLY A 42 -1.59 -14.26 5.69
CA GLY A 42 -2.01 -15.20 4.65
C GLY A 42 -3.51 -15.15 4.34
N ASN A 43 -4.28 -14.29 5.00
CA ASN A 43 -5.71 -14.13 4.74
C ASN A 43 -5.97 -12.94 3.81
N ARG A 44 -6.01 -13.21 2.50
CA ARG A 44 -6.27 -12.20 1.46
C ARG A 44 -7.58 -11.44 1.62
N LYS A 45 -8.58 -11.99 2.33
CA LYS A 45 -9.84 -11.27 2.60
C LYS A 45 -9.64 -10.10 3.55
N THR A 46 -8.54 -10.09 4.29
CA THR A 46 -8.13 -9.01 5.18
C THR A 46 -7.13 -8.06 4.52
N SER A 47 -6.93 -8.15 3.21
CA SER A 47 -6.06 -7.24 2.49
C SER A 47 -6.60 -5.81 2.55
N ILE A 48 -5.79 -4.90 3.07
CA ILE A 48 -6.16 -3.48 3.24
C ILE A 48 -5.58 -2.59 2.14
N GLY A 49 -4.62 -3.10 1.37
CA GLY A 49 -3.97 -2.34 0.31
C GLY A 49 -2.60 -2.88 -0.08
N GLY A 50 -1.85 -2.06 -0.80
CA GLY A 50 -0.50 -2.38 -1.23
C GLY A 50 0.24 -1.20 -1.85
N VAL A 51 1.55 -1.32 -1.96
CA VAL A 51 2.42 -0.38 -2.69
C VAL A 51 3.07 -1.10 -3.85
N PHE A 52 3.00 -0.54 -5.05
CA PHE A 52 3.46 -1.18 -6.29
C PHE A 52 4.29 -0.23 -7.13
N ILE A 53 5.33 -0.76 -7.77
CA ILE A 53 6.15 -0.01 -8.72
C ILE A 53 5.80 -0.39 -10.15
N SER A 54 5.62 0.63 -10.99
CA SER A 54 5.49 0.49 -12.43
C SER A 54 6.56 1.29 -13.17
N ARG A 55 6.61 1.13 -14.50
CA ARG A 55 7.57 1.86 -15.34
C ARG A 55 7.42 3.38 -15.21
N ASN A 56 6.20 3.87 -15.00
CA ASN A 56 5.88 5.29 -15.09
C ASN A 56 5.52 5.92 -13.74
N HIS A 57 5.11 5.13 -12.75
CA HIS A 57 4.70 5.64 -11.44
C HIS A 57 4.91 4.59 -10.34
N VAL A 58 4.80 5.04 -9.10
CA VAL A 58 4.59 4.18 -7.92
C VAL A 58 3.16 4.41 -7.46
N SER A 59 2.39 3.35 -7.21
CA SER A 59 1.04 3.44 -6.67
C SER A 59 1.02 2.99 -5.21
N PHE A 60 0.28 3.73 -4.38
CA PHE A 60 -0.11 3.28 -3.06
C PHE A 60 -1.63 3.17 -3.04
N GLU A 61 -2.11 1.95 -2.83
CA GLU A 61 -3.49 1.58 -3.08
C GLU A 61 -4.13 1.04 -1.81
N PHE A 62 -5.41 1.34 -1.63
CA PHE A 62 -6.22 0.84 -0.53
C PHE A 62 -7.39 0.01 -1.08
N SER A 63 -7.60 -1.19 -0.55
CA SER A 63 -8.67 -2.10 -1.00
C SER A 63 -10.06 -1.45 -0.93
N ASN A 64 -10.28 -0.60 0.07
CA ASN A 64 -11.50 0.19 0.25
C ASN A 64 -11.21 1.70 0.28
N GLY A 65 -10.23 2.17 -0.50
CA GLY A 65 -9.81 3.58 -0.51
C GLY A 65 -10.91 4.58 -0.84
N TYR A 66 -11.89 4.17 -1.65
CA TYR A 66 -13.05 4.99 -2.02
C TYR A 66 -13.98 5.34 -0.83
N LEU A 67 -13.83 4.65 0.31
CA LEU A 67 -14.54 4.96 1.55
C LEU A 67 -13.80 5.99 2.42
N LEU A 68 -12.55 6.31 2.09
CA LEU A 68 -11.77 7.27 2.84
C LEU A 68 -12.30 8.69 2.61
N LYS A 69 -12.28 9.50 3.67
CA LYS A 69 -12.56 10.92 3.55
C LYS A 69 -11.43 11.57 2.76
N ASP A 70 -11.79 12.17 1.63
CA ASP A 70 -10.83 12.79 0.71
C ASP A 70 -11.31 14.21 0.36
N ASP A 71 -11.26 15.09 1.36
CA ASP A 71 -11.73 16.47 1.23
C ASP A 71 -10.96 17.23 0.13
N ASP A 72 -9.67 16.90 -0.02
CA ASP A 72 -8.75 17.51 -0.96
C ASP A 72 -8.77 16.85 -2.35
N LYS A 73 -9.54 15.77 -2.52
CA LYS A 73 -9.70 15.02 -3.78
C LYS A 73 -8.37 14.52 -4.37
N ILE A 74 -7.50 14.03 -3.51
CA ILE A 74 -6.16 13.53 -3.87
C ILE A 74 -6.23 12.05 -4.28
N LEU A 75 -7.19 11.29 -3.75
CA LEU A 75 -7.32 9.87 -4.02
C LEU A 75 -8.00 9.63 -5.37
N GLU A 76 -7.48 8.65 -6.09
CA GLU A 76 -8.07 8.17 -7.34
C GLU A 76 -8.81 6.84 -7.10
N GLY A 77 -9.92 6.63 -7.82
CA GLY A 77 -10.72 5.40 -7.79
C GLY A 77 -12.14 5.59 -7.24
N GLY A 78 -13.13 5.02 -7.93
CA GLY A 78 -14.55 5.14 -7.58
C GLY A 78 -15.14 3.94 -6.83
N GLY A 79 -14.30 2.98 -6.43
CA GLY A 79 -14.77 1.64 -6.04
C GLY A 79 -15.31 0.85 -7.24
N LYS A 80 -15.65 -0.42 -7.02
CA LYS A 80 -16.41 -1.25 -7.96
C LYS A 80 -17.72 -1.66 -7.33
#